data_AF-A0A1Q7KQZ1-F1
#
_entry.id   AF-A0A1Q7KQZ1-F1
#
_cell.length_a   1.000
_cell.length_b   1.000
_cell.length_c   1.000
_cell.angle_alpha   90.00
_cell.angle_beta   90.00
_cell.angle_gamma   90.00
#
_symmetry.space_group_name_H-M   'P 1'
#
loop_
_entity.id
_entity.type
_entity.pdbx_description
1 polymer ?
#
loop_
_entity_poly.entity_id
_entity_poly.type
_entity_poly.pdbx_seq_one_letter_code
_entity_poly.pdbx_strand_id
1 'polypeptide(L)'
;MENWKRALVAGSAGASAITFLKGKRPAAVILAGVGLATLASEYPEKFTAFRQNLPDYIERGTKFLDLVSRLGERIARAADRRRSDWYESLLSD
;
A
#
# COMPACT_ATOMS: atom_id res chain seq x y z
N MET A 1 -7.66 21.25 -11.94
CA MET A 1 -6.72 20.11 -11.91
C MET A 1 -6.86 19.37 -13.22
N GLU A 2 -5.83 19.36 -14.05
CA GLU A 2 -5.89 18.74 -15.38
C GLU A 2 -6.19 17.24 -15.29
N ASN A 3 -7.08 16.76 -16.16
CA ASN A 3 -7.59 15.38 -16.14
C ASN A 3 -6.48 14.32 -16.25
N TRP A 4 -5.37 14.65 -16.92
CA TRP A 4 -4.23 13.74 -17.08
C TRP A 4 -3.50 13.45 -15.77
N LYS A 5 -3.38 14.44 -14.86
CA LYS A 5 -2.79 14.25 -13.53
C LYS A 5 -3.63 13.31 -12.68
N ARG A 6 -4.96 13.43 -12.80
CA ARG A 6 -5.91 12.57 -12.08
C ARG A 6 -5.86 11.13 -12.58
N ALA A 7 -5.77 10.94 -13.90
CA ALA A 7 -5.61 9.62 -14.52
C ALA A 7 -4.28 8.97 -14.15
N LEU A 8 -3.19 9.74 -14.09
CA LEU A 8 -1.87 9.26 -13.70
C LEU A 8 -1.85 8.82 -12.23
N VAL A 9 -2.42 9.62 -11.32
CA VAL A 9 -2.52 9.29 -9.89
C VAL A 9 -3.41 8.07 -9.67
N ALA A 10 -4.56 7.99 -10.34
CA ALA A 10 -5.46 6.83 -10.24
C ALA A 10 -4.82 5.56 -10.82
N GLY A 11 -4.14 5.67 -11.97
CA GLY A 11 -3.47 4.55 -12.61
C GLY A 11 -2.27 4.03 -11.81
N SER A 12 -1.45 4.91 -11.26
CA SER A 12 -0.29 4.53 -10.44
C SER A 12 -0.70 3.97 -9.08
N ALA A 13 -1.75 4.51 -8.45
CA ALA A 13 -2.30 3.94 -7.21
C ALA A 13 -2.88 2.54 -7.43
N GLY A 14 -3.66 2.35 -8.51
CA GLY A 14 -4.23 1.04 -8.87
C GLY A 14 -3.15 0.02 -9.23
N ALA A 15 -2.17 0.39 -10.06
CA ALA A 15 -1.09 -0.50 -10.47
C ALA A 15 -0.19 -0.89 -9.29
N SER A 16 0.09 0.04 -8.36
CA SER A 16 0.85 -0.24 -7.14
C SER A 16 0.11 -1.20 -6.20
N ALA A 17 -1.21 -1.01 -6.02
CA ALA A 17 -2.01 -1.94 -5.23
C ALA A 17 -2.02 -3.35 -5.81
N ILE A 18 -2.19 -3.48 -7.13
CA ILE A 18 -2.19 -4.77 -7.83
C ILE A 18 -0.83 -5.46 -7.74
N THR A 19 0.28 -4.73 -7.96
CA THR A 19 1.63 -5.32 -7.89
C THR A 19 2.05 -5.67 -6.47
N PHE A 20 1.63 -4.90 -5.47
CA PHE A 20 1.83 -5.20 -4.05
C PHE A 20 1.07 -6.47 -3.63
N LEU A 21 -0.22 -6.58 -3.99
CA LEU A 21 -1.04 -7.78 -3.74
C LEU A 21 -0.48 -9.03 -4.42
N LYS A 22 0.18 -8.87 -5.58
CA LYS A 22 0.81 -9.97 -6.33
C LYS A 22 2.21 -10.36 -5.81
N GLY A 23 2.65 -9.78 -4.69
CA GLY A 23 3.92 -10.11 -4.03
C GLY A 23 5.17 -9.54 -4.71
N LYS A 24 5.02 -8.69 -5.74
CA LYS A 24 6.13 -8.17 -6.54
C LYS A 24 6.75 -6.92 -5.91
N ARG A 25 7.35 -7.10 -4.73
CA ARG A 25 8.12 -6.07 -3.99
C ARG A 25 9.09 -5.26 -4.87
N PRO A 26 9.89 -5.86 -5.78
CA PRO A 26 10.78 -5.07 -6.64
C PRO A 26 10.02 -4.13 -7.59
N ALA A 27 8.84 -4.51 -8.09
CA ALA A 27 8.04 -3.64 -8.95
C ALA A 27 7.48 -2.43 -8.17
N ALA A 28 7.12 -2.62 -6.91
CA ALA A 28 6.70 -1.52 -6.03
C ALA A 28 7.84 -0.51 -5.81
N VAL A 29 9.06 -0.99 -5.58
CA VAL A 29 10.26 -0.13 -5.43
C VAL A 29 10.54 0.64 -6.73
N ILE A 30 10.45 -0.02 -7.89
CA ILE A 30 10.64 0.64 -9.19
C ILE A 30 9.60 1.73 -9.40
N LEU A 31 8.31 1.45 -9.17
CA LEU A 31 7.24 2.43 -9.32
C LEU A 31 7.41 3.63 -8.37
N ALA A 32 7.79 3.38 -7.12
CA ALA A 32 8.09 4.43 -6.17
C ALA A 32 9.27 5.30 -6.63
N GLY A 33 10.34 4.67 -7.13
CA GLY A 33 11.51 5.36 -7.67
C GLY A 33 11.18 6.24 -8.88
N VAL A 34 10.38 5.72 -9.82
CA VAL A 34 9.91 6.49 -10.99
C VAL A 34 9.07 7.69 -10.55
N GLY A 35 8.12 7.50 -9.63
CA GLY A 35 7.29 8.59 -9.11
C GLY A 35 8.10 9.69 -8.43
N LEU A 36 9.12 9.32 -7.65
CA LEU A 36 10.04 10.28 -7.02
C LEU A 36 10.89 11.01 -8.06
N ALA A 37 11.40 10.31 -9.08
CA ALA A 37 12.17 10.92 -10.15
C ALA A 37 11.34 11.92 -10.97
N THR A 38 10.09 11.58 -11.31
CA THR A 38 9.16 12.51 -11.98
C THR A 38 8.87 13.73 -11.11
N LEU A 39 8.64 13.54 -9.80
CA LEU A 39 8.41 14.66 -8.90
C LEU A 39 9.62 15.60 -8.82
N ALA A 40 10.82 15.04 -8.75
CA ALA A 40 12.06 15.81 -8.74
C ALA A 40 12.30 16.56 -10.07
N SER A 41 11.93 15.95 -11.20
CA SER A 41 12.14 16.52 -12.53
C SER A 41 11.13 17.62 -12.88
N GLU A 42 9.87 17.47 -12.48
CA GLU A 42 8.77 18.30 -12.99
C GLU A 42 8.20 19.26 -11.92
N TYR A 43 8.44 18.96 -10.65
CA TYR A 43 8.00 19.78 -9.51
C TYR A 43 9.10 19.87 -8.42
N PRO A 44 10.28 20.44 -8.72
CA PRO A 44 11.43 20.44 -7.80
C PRO A 44 11.16 21.07 -6.41
N GLU A 45 10.24 22.00 -6.33
CA GLU A 45 9.76 22.70 -5.14
C GLU A 45 8.93 21.75 -4.27
N LYS A 46 8.08 20.95 -4.92
CA LYS A 46 7.29 19.91 -4.25
C LYS A 46 8.18 18.77 -3.78
N PHE A 47 9.21 18.41 -4.54
CA PHE A 47 10.21 17.45 -4.11
C PHE A 47 11.00 17.95 -2.89
N THR A 48 11.39 19.23 -2.87
CA THR A 48 12.09 19.83 -1.72
C THR A 48 11.22 19.83 -0.47
N ALA A 49 9.95 20.23 -0.59
CA ALA A 49 8.99 20.16 0.51
C ALA A 49 8.76 18.71 0.97
N PHE A 50 8.65 17.76 0.04
CA PHE A 50 8.50 16.34 0.35
C PHE A 50 9.70 15.81 1.15
N ARG A 51 10.93 16.13 0.72
CA ARG A 51 12.17 15.79 1.43
C ARG A 51 12.21 16.37 2.84
N GLN A 52 11.81 17.63 3.01
CA GLN A 52 11.83 18.28 4.33
C GLN A 52 10.83 17.64 5.29
N ASN A 53 9.68 17.19 4.78
CA ASN A 53 8.64 16.52 5.56
C ASN A 53 8.76 14.98 5.53
N LEU A 54 9.84 14.43 4.98
CA LEU A 54 10.05 12.99 4.85
C LEU A 54 9.95 12.25 6.21
N PRO A 55 10.55 12.77 7.32
CA PRO A 55 10.45 12.11 8.62
C PRO A 55 8.99 11.97 9.09
N ASP A 56 8.19 13.03 8.93
CA ASP A 56 6.77 13.04 9.27
C ASP A 56 5.98 12.01 8.46
N TYR A 57 6.28 11.88 7.15
CA TYR A 57 5.63 10.88 6.30
C TYR A 57 5.97 9.45 6.73
N ILE A 58 7.23 9.19 7.11
CA ILE A 58 7.65 7.89 7.64
C ILE A 58 6.91 7.59 8.95
N GLU A 59 6.86 8.54 9.89
CA GLU A 59 6.19 8.34 11.17
C GLU A 59 4.70 8.03 11.00
N ARG A 60 4.01 8.80 10.14
CA ARG A 60 2.60 8.55 9.79
C ARG A 60 2.40 7.21 9.09
N GLY A 61 3.30 6.85 8.18
CA GLY A 61 3.28 5.56 7.48
C GLY A 61 3.40 4.39 8.45
N THR A 62 4.30 4.50 9.43
CA THR A 62 4.51 3.47 10.45
C THR A 62 3.26 3.31 11.32
N LYS A 63 2.65 4.41 11.78
CA LYS A 63 1.37 4.41 12.52
C LYS A 63 0.23 3.75 11.71
N PHE A 64 0.16 4.02 10.41
CA PHE A 64 -0.83 3.42 9.52
C PHE A 64 -0.61 1.91 9.34
N LEU A 65 0.63 1.49 9.08
CA LEU A 65 1.01 0.08 8.99
C LEU A 65 0.69 -0.68 10.26
N ASP A 66 0.90 -0.08 11.43
CA ASP A 66 0.56 -0.67 12.73
C ASP A 66 -0.94 -0.93 12.85
N LEU A 67 -1.75 0.05 12.43
CA LEU A 67 -3.22 -0.04 12.40
C LEU A 67 -3.70 -1.14 11.45
N VAL A 68 -3.15 -1.17 10.22
CA VAL A 68 -3.48 -2.18 9.21
C VAL A 68 -3.07 -3.58 9.71
N SER A 69 -1.92 -3.71 10.35
CA SER A 69 -1.44 -4.99 10.90
C SER A 69 -2.38 -5.52 11.98
N ARG A 70 -2.80 -4.67 12.92
CA ARG A 70 -3.76 -5.03 13.98
C ARG A 70 -5.12 -5.44 13.42
N LEU A 71 -5.62 -4.73 12.40
CA LEU A 71 -6.87 -5.07 11.71
C LEU A 71 -6.73 -6.39 10.95
N GLY A 72 -5.61 -6.58 10.24
CA GLY A 72 -5.29 -7.79 9.51
C GLY A 72 -5.25 -9.02 10.42
N GLU A 73 -4.60 -8.93 11.58
CA GLU A 73 -4.59 -10.02 12.56
C GLU A 73 -5.98 -10.36 13.10
N ARG A 74 -6.85 -9.36 13.30
CA ARG A 74 -8.24 -9.61 13.74
C ARG A 74 -9.04 -10.32 12.65
N ILE A 75 -8.88 -9.92 11.40
CA ILE A 75 -9.52 -10.56 10.24
C ILE A 75 -8.98 -11.98 10.07
N ALA A 76 -7.66 -12.18 10.17
CA ALA A 76 -7.03 -13.50 10.07
C ALA A 76 -7.52 -14.44 11.18
N ARG A 77 -7.56 -13.99 12.45
CA ARG A 77 -8.10 -14.78 13.56
C ARG A 77 -9.58 -15.13 13.37
N ALA A 78 -10.40 -14.20 12.87
CA ALA A 78 -11.80 -14.46 12.58
C ALA A 78 -11.98 -15.45 11.41
N ALA A 79 -11.12 -15.37 10.39
CA ALA A 79 -11.11 -16.30 9.27
C ALA A 79 -10.64 -17.70 9.68
N ASP A 80 -9.64 -17.82 10.55
CA ASP A 80 -9.14 -19.11 11.04
C ASP A 80 -10.16 -19.82 11.94
N ARG A 81 -10.87 -19.11 12.83
CA ARG A 81 -12.00 -19.69 13.59
C ARG A 81 -13.10 -20.20 12.66
N ARG A 82 -13.45 -19.41 11.65
CA ARG A 82 -14.49 -19.82 10.69
C ARG A 82 -14.05 -21.00 9.84
N ARG A 83 -12.75 -21.12 9.56
CA ARG A 83 -12.14 -22.23 8.85
C ARG A 83 -12.09 -23.50 9.71
N SER A 84 -11.74 -23.40 11.00
CA SER A 84 -11.71 -24.56 11.90
C SER A 84 -13.10 -25.17 12.06
N ASP A 85 -14.13 -24.35 12.26
CA ASP A 85 -15.51 -24.79 12.41
C ASP A 85 -16.00 -25.53 11.14
N TRP A 86 -15.59 -25.05 9.96
CA TRP A 86 -15.87 -25.70 8.68
C TRP A 86 -15.12 -27.03 8.49
N TYR A 87 -13.84 -27.12 8.90
CA TYR A 87 -13.08 -28.37 8.81
C TYR A 87 -13.61 -29.44 9.77
N GLU A 88 -14.03 -29.07 10.98
CA GLU A 88 -14.67 -30.00 11.91
C GLU A 88 -15.96 -30.57 11.32
N SER A 89 -16.79 -29.74 10.66
CA SER A 89 -18.03 -30.21 10.04
C SER A 89 -17.83 -31.18 8.86
N LEU A 90 -16.68 -31.13 8.18
CA LEU A 90 -16.34 -32.00 7.05
C LEU A 90 -15.70 -33.33 7.49
N LEU A 91 -15.17 -33.41 8.72
CA LEU A 91 -14.56 -34.62 9.28
C LEU A 91 -15.52 -35.39 10.19
N SER A 92 -16.67 -34.80 10.53
CA SER A 92 -17.73 -35.39 11.36
C SER A 92 -18.85 -36.06 10.58
N ASP A 93 -18.73 -36.18 9.25
CA ASP A 93 -19.69 -36.81 8.32
C ASP A 93 -19.13 -38.14 7.77
#